data_AF-A0A0D6L458-F1
#
_entry.id   AF-A0A0D6L458-F1
#
_cell.length_a   1.000
_cell.length_b   1.000
_cell.length_c   1.000
_cell.angle_alpha   90.00
_cell.angle_beta   90.00
_cell.angle_gamma   90.00
#
_symmetry.space_group_name_H-M   'P 1'
#
loop_
_entity.id
_entity.type
_entity.pdbx_description
1 polymer ?
#
loop_
_entity_poly.entity_id
_entity_poly.type
_entity_poly.pdbx_seq_one_letter_code
_entity_poly.pdbx_strand_id
1 'polypeptide(L)'
;MVGLHPGSVGADVEEELSAIKKVLYAHREQCVAVGEIGMDLYWDKTFIKEQEHAFREQIRWAKELQLPIAIHARDAFDEIFSVLDEVNDNQLTGTHEHAQHILSYGGFKLGIGGVVTYKTSELPEVLTHIDLKHIILETDSPYLPPVPYRGKRNESAYLLHIAEKLTEIYGMPLKEIADATTLNAKELKKILAHKLKTKEIELQMQKEVLNTVIETQEEERRRISRDLHDDISSKLNAVSMNLHLLKRSNLSEANREELADNMLEACDLVMKSARQIAHNLTPSTLENIGLHSSIQELCKEMSSGPVRIQYENPKGQSYFDFLNLEQHIHLFRIIQELINNSIRHGKAMEITLSLMSGQQHKMIYTDNGSGILLLY
;
A
#
# COMPACT_ATOMS: atom_id res chain seq x y z
N MET A 1 7.05 0.47 25.39
CA MET A 1 5.70 0.63 24.82
C MET A 1 5.40 2.11 24.83
N VAL A 2 4.57 2.60 23.93
CA VAL A 2 4.17 4.01 23.89
C VAL A 2 2.65 4.05 23.73
N GLY A 3 1.98 4.82 24.59
CA GLY A 3 0.53 4.97 24.61
C GLY A 3 0.11 5.99 25.67
N LEU A 4 -1.11 6.50 25.52
CA LEU A 4 -1.82 7.33 26.46
C LEU A 4 -2.69 6.43 27.34
N HIS A 5 -2.30 6.33 28.61
CA HIS A 5 -2.99 5.54 29.63
C HIS A 5 -4.35 6.16 29.97
N PRO A 6 -5.43 5.38 30.17
CA PRO A 6 -6.78 5.90 30.45
C PRO A 6 -6.85 6.84 31.65
N GLY A 7 -6.09 6.56 32.70
CA GLY A 7 -5.98 7.44 33.88
C GLY A 7 -5.32 8.80 33.64
N SER A 8 -4.78 9.04 32.44
CA SER A 8 -4.21 10.33 32.01
C SER A 8 -5.07 11.04 30.97
N VAL A 9 -6.23 10.47 30.61
CA VAL A 9 -7.13 11.07 29.63
C VAL A 9 -8.01 12.13 30.30
N GLY A 10 -7.97 13.34 29.74
CA GLY A 10 -8.80 14.48 30.17
C GLY A 10 -9.39 15.24 28.98
N ALA A 11 -9.83 16.48 29.23
CA ALA A 11 -10.44 17.34 28.21
C ALA A 11 -9.49 17.73 27.06
N ASP A 12 -8.19 17.56 27.26
CA ASP A 12 -7.08 17.84 26.36
C ASP A 12 -6.64 16.60 25.54
N VAL A 13 -7.48 15.57 25.48
CA VAL A 13 -7.18 14.28 24.82
C VAL A 13 -6.58 14.42 23.40
N GLU A 14 -7.04 15.38 22.60
CA GLU A 14 -6.54 15.59 21.24
C GLU A 14 -5.09 16.07 21.20
N GLU A 15 -4.69 16.93 22.15
CA GLU A 15 -3.33 17.44 22.24
C GLU A 15 -2.37 16.35 22.69
N GLU A 16 -2.77 15.58 23.72
CA GLU A 16 -2.04 14.43 24.23
C GLU A 16 -1.89 13.33 23.16
N LEU A 17 -2.97 12.97 22.46
CA LEU A 17 -2.91 12.00 21.37
C LEU A 17 -1.96 12.47 20.26
N SER A 18 -1.98 13.76 19.89
CA SER A 18 -1.06 14.33 18.90
C SER A 18 0.41 14.21 19.35
N ALA A 19 0.70 14.48 20.63
CA ALA A 19 2.04 14.34 21.19
C ALA A 19 2.50 12.88 21.20
N ILE A 20 1.67 11.96 21.69
CA ILE A 20 1.98 10.52 21.75
C ILE A 20 2.17 9.95 20.33
N LYS A 21 1.33 10.34 19.37
CA LYS A 21 1.46 9.90 17.97
C LYS A 21 2.80 10.31 17.38
N LYS A 22 3.26 11.55 17.60
CA LYS A 22 4.58 12.00 17.12
C LYS A 22 5.71 11.14 17.67
N VAL A 23 5.70 10.86 18.98
CA VAL A 23 6.72 10.02 19.64
C VAL A 23 6.69 8.60 19.11
N LEU A 24 5.50 8.00 19.01
CA LEU A 24 5.30 6.63 18.52
C LEU A 24 5.86 6.45 17.11
N TYR A 25 5.57 7.37 16.19
CA TYR A 25 6.03 7.27 14.81
C TYR A 25 7.51 7.60 14.66
N ALA A 26 8.04 8.55 15.42
CA ALA A 26 9.46 8.89 15.41
C ALA A 26 10.34 7.73 15.90
N HIS A 27 9.85 6.93 16.85
CA HIS A 27 10.59 5.83 17.47
C HIS A 27 9.99 4.45 17.20
N ARG A 28 9.28 4.28 16.07
CA ARG A 28 8.51 3.06 15.76
C ARG A 28 9.35 1.78 15.79
N GLU A 29 10.63 1.84 15.42
CA GLU A 29 11.53 0.67 15.39
C GLU A 29 11.96 0.18 16.79
N GLN A 30 11.82 1.02 17.81
CA GLN A 30 12.10 0.67 19.21
C GLN A 30 10.82 0.27 19.96
N CYS A 31 9.65 0.52 19.37
CA CYS A 31 8.36 0.23 19.97
C CYS A 31 7.94 -1.21 19.70
N VAL A 32 7.75 -1.97 20.79
CA VAL A 32 7.31 -3.38 20.71
C VAL A 32 5.79 -3.55 20.83
N ALA A 33 5.07 -2.51 21.26
CA ALA A 33 3.61 -2.47 21.41
C ALA A 33 3.13 -1.02 21.56
N VAL A 34 1.87 -0.76 21.19
CA VAL A 34 1.13 0.46 21.58
C VAL A 34 0.48 0.18 22.92
N GLY A 35 0.82 0.97 23.94
CA GLY A 35 0.48 0.62 25.31
C GLY A 35 1.24 1.45 26.34
N GLU A 36 0.72 1.58 27.55
CA GLU A 36 -0.55 0.99 28.02
C GLU A 36 -1.75 1.87 27.64
N ILE A 37 -2.80 1.27 27.07
CA ILE A 37 -4.00 1.96 26.54
C ILE A 37 -5.26 1.22 27.01
N GLY A 38 -6.44 1.83 27.00
CA GLY A 38 -7.67 1.12 27.39
C GLY A 38 -8.62 2.03 28.14
N MET A 39 -9.27 1.49 29.18
CA MET A 39 -10.25 2.23 29.98
C MET A 39 -10.11 1.92 31.48
N ASP A 40 -10.28 2.95 32.31
CA ASP A 40 -10.32 2.87 33.77
C ASP A 40 -11.51 3.69 34.29
N LEU A 41 -12.55 2.98 34.75
CA LEU A 41 -13.80 3.57 35.23
C LEU A 41 -13.99 3.38 36.74
N TYR A 42 -12.93 2.99 37.46
CA TYR A 42 -13.00 2.72 38.89
C TYR A 42 -12.97 4.02 39.72
N TRP A 43 -12.09 4.96 39.37
CA TRP A 43 -11.89 6.19 40.16
C TRP A 43 -12.71 7.37 39.67
N ASP A 44 -12.81 7.55 38.37
CA ASP A 44 -13.47 8.68 37.72
C ASP A 44 -14.15 8.23 36.44
N LYS A 45 -15.38 8.71 36.23
CA LYS A 45 -16.23 8.41 35.07
C LYS A 45 -16.54 9.65 34.24
N THR A 46 -15.87 10.77 34.51
CA THR A 46 -16.09 12.05 33.83
C THR A 46 -15.72 12.00 32.35
N PHE A 47 -14.62 11.31 32.01
CA PHE A 47 -14.02 11.31 30.68
C PHE A 47 -14.19 9.99 29.92
N ILE A 48 -15.31 9.29 30.10
CA ILE A 48 -15.57 7.99 29.43
C ILE A 48 -15.42 8.11 27.91
N LYS A 49 -16.02 9.14 27.31
CA LYS A 49 -16.03 9.32 25.85
C LYS A 49 -14.63 9.61 25.31
N GLU A 50 -13.87 10.40 26.05
CA GLU A 50 -12.50 10.74 25.73
C GLU A 50 -11.60 9.50 25.87
N GLN A 51 -11.81 8.66 26.89
CA GLN A 51 -11.11 7.37 27.02
C GLN A 51 -11.44 6.42 25.87
N GLU A 52 -12.71 6.28 25.49
CA GLU A 52 -13.12 5.49 24.32
C GLU A 52 -12.48 6.03 23.03
N HIS A 53 -12.48 7.36 22.85
CA HIS A 53 -11.85 8.00 21.70
C HIS A 53 -10.35 7.72 21.64
N ALA A 54 -9.64 7.97 22.76
CA ALA A 54 -8.21 7.70 22.86
C ALA A 54 -7.87 6.22 22.65
N PHE A 55 -8.68 5.31 23.18
CA PHE A 55 -8.47 3.88 23.00
C PHE A 55 -8.63 3.48 21.53
N ARG A 56 -9.70 3.95 20.88
CA ARG A 56 -9.98 3.68 19.46
C ARG A 56 -8.87 4.21 18.55
N GLU A 57 -8.42 5.44 18.74
CA GLU A 57 -7.35 6.03 17.94
C GLU A 57 -6.04 5.25 18.09
N GLN A 58 -5.69 4.85 19.31
CA GLN A 58 -4.47 4.11 19.56
C GLN A 58 -4.51 2.69 18.99
N ILE A 59 -5.68 2.04 18.97
CA ILE A 59 -5.86 0.77 18.25
C ILE A 59 -5.66 0.97 16.74
N ARG A 60 -6.16 2.07 16.16
CA ARG A 60 -5.91 2.41 14.74
C ARG A 60 -4.42 2.57 14.46
N TRP A 61 -3.68 3.27 15.33
CA TRP A 61 -2.23 3.41 15.18
C TRP A 61 -1.52 2.06 15.29
N ALA A 62 -1.94 1.21 16.23
CA ALA A 62 -1.39 -0.13 16.39
C ALA A 62 -1.61 -0.99 15.13
N LYS A 63 -2.79 -0.90 14.51
CA LYS A 63 -3.08 -1.56 13.23
C LYS A 63 -2.21 -1.02 12.09
N GLU A 64 -2.11 0.30 11.96
CA GLU A 64 -1.31 0.95 10.92
C GLU A 64 0.18 0.57 11.03
N LEU A 65 0.70 0.54 12.26
CA LEU A 65 2.08 0.18 12.57
C LEU A 65 2.30 -1.33 12.72
N GLN A 66 1.23 -2.13 12.63
CA GLN A 66 1.22 -3.57 12.87
C GLN A 66 1.86 -3.99 14.20
N LEU A 67 1.67 -3.17 15.22
CA LEU A 67 2.12 -3.42 16.58
C LEU A 67 0.99 -4.06 17.40
N PRO A 68 1.31 -4.92 18.38
CA PRO A 68 0.32 -5.39 19.32
C PRO A 68 -0.09 -4.24 20.25
N ILE A 69 -1.24 -4.40 20.89
CA ILE A 69 -1.72 -3.50 21.93
C ILE A 69 -1.53 -4.13 23.32
N ALA A 70 -1.17 -3.31 24.30
CA ALA A 70 -1.23 -3.66 25.71
C ALA A 70 -2.41 -2.91 26.34
N ILE A 71 -3.43 -3.65 26.77
CA ILE A 71 -4.71 -3.11 27.21
C ILE A 71 -4.78 -3.07 28.74
N HIS A 72 -5.00 -1.89 29.30
CA HIS A 72 -5.49 -1.69 30.66
C HIS A 72 -7.01 -1.80 30.69
N ALA A 73 -7.53 -2.61 31.61
CA ALA A 73 -8.96 -2.76 31.82
C ALA A 73 -9.26 -2.72 33.31
N ARG A 74 -10.04 -1.73 33.75
CA ARG A 74 -10.51 -1.65 35.13
C ARG A 74 -11.95 -1.13 35.21
N ASP A 75 -12.85 -1.97 35.69
CA ASP A 75 -14.31 -1.71 35.74
C ASP A 75 -14.90 -1.21 34.42
N ALA A 76 -14.32 -1.63 33.28
CA ALA A 76 -14.59 -1.06 31.96
C ALA A 76 -14.60 -2.10 30.83
N PHE A 77 -14.81 -3.38 31.17
CA PHE A 77 -14.71 -4.48 30.20
C PHE A 77 -15.73 -4.34 29.07
N ASP A 78 -16.97 -3.99 29.38
CA ASP A 78 -18.04 -3.89 28.38
C ASP A 78 -17.78 -2.75 27.38
N GLU A 79 -17.30 -1.60 27.86
CA GLU A 79 -16.90 -0.46 27.02
C GLU A 79 -15.68 -0.81 26.15
N ILE A 80 -14.68 -1.50 26.72
CA ILE A 80 -13.51 -1.98 25.97
C ILE A 80 -13.94 -2.93 24.86
N PHE A 81 -14.84 -3.88 25.13
CA PHE A 81 -15.35 -4.79 24.10
C PHE A 81 -16.10 -4.04 23.01
N SER A 82 -16.93 -3.05 23.37
CA SER A 82 -17.62 -2.22 22.38
C SER A 82 -16.64 -1.54 21.43
N VAL A 83 -15.53 -1.01 21.93
CA VAL A 83 -14.50 -0.37 21.08
C VAL A 83 -13.74 -1.41 20.26
N LEU A 84 -13.35 -2.54 20.85
CA LEU A 84 -12.64 -3.62 20.16
C LEU A 84 -13.48 -4.23 19.03
N ASP A 85 -14.77 -4.44 19.25
CA ASP A 85 -15.72 -4.96 18.25
C ASP A 85 -15.92 -3.98 17.10
N GLU A 86 -16.00 -2.68 17.40
CA GLU A 86 -16.12 -1.62 16.39
C GLU A 86 -14.90 -1.59 15.46
N VAL A 87 -13.70 -1.71 16.03
CA VAL A 87 -12.47 -1.64 15.24
C VAL A 87 -12.07 -2.97 14.65
N ASN A 88 -12.59 -4.12 15.07
CA ASN A 88 -12.20 -5.41 14.53
C ASN A 88 -12.94 -5.70 13.21
N ASP A 89 -12.22 -5.70 12.07
CA ASP A 89 -12.81 -5.87 10.72
C ASP A 89 -13.33 -7.30 10.45
N ASN A 90 -13.13 -8.23 11.39
CA ASN A 90 -13.61 -9.61 11.31
C ASN A 90 -14.73 -9.85 12.34
N GLN A 91 -15.95 -10.01 11.83
CA GLN A 91 -17.13 -10.43 12.60
C GLN A 91 -16.83 -11.67 13.45
N LEU A 92 -16.80 -11.50 14.78
CA LEU A 92 -16.96 -12.59 15.72
C LEU A 92 -17.89 -12.12 16.85
N THR A 93 -19.09 -12.69 16.86
CA THR A 93 -20.09 -12.53 17.91
C THR A 93 -19.81 -13.49 19.05
N GLY A 94 -19.83 -13.02 20.31
CA GLY A 94 -19.92 -13.90 21.47
C GLY A 94 -20.25 -13.17 22.76
N THR A 95 -21.26 -13.66 23.50
CA THR A 95 -21.46 -13.33 24.93
C THR A 95 -21.41 -14.63 25.74
N HIS A 96 -20.53 -14.69 26.76
CA HIS A 96 -20.95 -14.85 28.18
C HIS A 96 -19.82 -14.87 29.23
N GLU A 97 -18.52 -14.78 28.89
CA GLU A 97 -17.44 -14.63 29.88
C GLU A 97 -16.33 -13.72 29.31
N HIS A 98 -16.01 -12.59 29.98
CA HIS A 98 -15.06 -11.58 29.48
C HIS A 98 -13.70 -12.17 29.05
N ALA A 99 -13.17 -13.13 29.80
CA ALA A 99 -11.92 -13.82 29.44
C ALA A 99 -12.06 -14.63 28.15
N GLN A 100 -13.15 -15.37 27.96
CA GLN A 100 -13.41 -16.11 26.73
C GLN A 100 -13.63 -15.17 25.53
N HIS A 101 -14.27 -14.02 25.76
CA HIS A 101 -14.46 -13.00 24.72
C HIS A 101 -13.11 -12.46 24.23
N ILE A 102 -12.18 -12.14 25.13
CA ILE A 102 -10.80 -11.75 24.78
C ILE A 102 -10.10 -12.82 23.94
N LEU A 103 -10.24 -14.09 24.31
CA LEU A 103 -9.63 -15.21 23.58
C LEU A 103 -10.23 -15.42 22.20
N SER A 104 -11.51 -15.06 22.01
CA SER A 104 -12.23 -15.20 20.73
C SER A 104 -11.63 -14.33 19.62
N TYR A 105 -11.05 -13.17 19.95
CA TYR A 105 -10.40 -12.29 18.97
C TYR A 105 -9.17 -12.92 18.29
N GLY A 106 -8.60 -13.99 18.86
CA GLY A 106 -7.45 -14.70 18.30
C GLY A 106 -6.14 -13.93 18.43
N GLY A 107 -5.24 -14.41 19.29
CA GLY A 107 -3.89 -13.86 19.45
C GLY A 107 -3.69 -12.96 20.68
N PHE A 108 -4.76 -12.64 21.43
CA PHE A 108 -4.64 -12.05 22.75
C PHE A 108 -4.12 -13.07 23.78
N LYS A 109 -3.43 -12.54 24.78
CA LYS A 109 -2.95 -13.25 25.96
C LYS A 109 -3.33 -12.43 27.19
N LEU A 110 -3.53 -13.07 28.32
CA LEU A 110 -3.87 -12.43 29.58
C LEU A 110 -2.62 -12.20 30.42
N GLY A 111 -2.33 -10.94 30.73
CA GLY A 111 -1.32 -10.55 31.70
C GLY A 111 -1.83 -10.80 33.11
N ILE A 112 -1.12 -11.62 33.88
CA ILE A 112 -1.48 -11.95 35.27
C ILE A 112 -0.46 -11.31 36.19
N GLY A 113 -0.92 -10.28 36.90
CA GLY A 113 -0.16 -9.51 37.88
C GLY A 113 -0.40 -9.91 39.34
N GLY A 114 0.10 -9.10 40.27
CA GLY A 114 0.07 -9.39 41.71
C GLY A 114 -1.34 -9.54 42.31
N VAL A 115 -2.37 -9.01 41.65
CA VAL A 115 -3.78 -9.09 42.07
C VAL A 115 -4.29 -10.52 42.21
N VAL A 116 -3.73 -11.48 41.47
CA VAL A 116 -4.09 -12.91 41.59
C VAL A 116 -3.84 -13.47 43.00
N THR A 117 -2.93 -12.85 43.76
CA THR A 117 -2.59 -13.27 45.12
C THR A 117 -3.53 -12.68 46.19
N TYR A 118 -4.46 -11.80 45.81
CA TYR A 118 -5.29 -11.06 46.75
C TYR A 118 -6.49 -11.90 47.19
N LYS A 119 -6.83 -11.86 48.49
CA LYS A 119 -7.98 -12.61 49.03
C LYS A 119 -9.33 -12.18 48.46
N THR A 120 -9.44 -10.93 48.01
CA THR A 120 -10.66 -10.36 47.40
C THR A 120 -10.71 -10.54 45.89
N SER A 121 -9.72 -11.20 45.29
CA SER A 121 -9.64 -11.36 43.85
C SER A 121 -10.45 -12.57 43.40
N GLU A 122 -11.27 -12.36 42.38
CA GLU A 122 -12.01 -13.42 41.68
C GLU A 122 -11.15 -14.08 40.59
N LEU A 123 -9.97 -13.51 40.27
CA LEU A 123 -9.06 -14.03 39.24
C LEU A 123 -8.68 -15.50 39.42
N PRO A 124 -8.40 -16.01 40.64
CA PRO A 124 -8.07 -17.43 40.82
C PRO A 124 -9.15 -18.38 40.31
N GLU A 125 -10.43 -18.04 40.47
CA GLU A 125 -11.56 -18.85 40.00
C GLU A 125 -11.67 -18.80 38.48
N VAL A 126 -11.62 -17.60 37.90
CA VAL A 126 -11.64 -17.39 36.45
C VAL A 126 -10.50 -18.14 35.75
N LEU A 127 -9.30 -18.13 36.32
CA LEU A 127 -8.13 -18.78 35.76
C LEU A 127 -8.26 -20.30 35.67
N THR A 128 -9.12 -20.94 36.46
CA THR A 128 -9.35 -22.40 36.36
C THR A 128 -10.00 -22.81 35.03
N HIS A 129 -10.64 -21.86 34.33
CA HIS A 129 -11.30 -22.08 33.05
C HIS A 129 -10.44 -21.68 31.85
N ILE A 130 -9.21 -21.21 32.07
CA ILE A 130 -8.34 -20.67 31.02
C ILE A 130 -7.13 -21.57 30.84
N ASP A 131 -6.83 -21.96 29.59
CA ASP A 131 -5.63 -22.75 29.31
C ASP A 131 -4.36 -21.89 29.52
N LEU A 132 -3.38 -22.45 30.24
CA LEU A 132 -2.11 -21.81 30.58
C LEU A 132 -1.37 -21.26 29.35
N LYS A 133 -1.58 -21.82 28.15
CA LYS A 133 -1.02 -21.29 26.90
C LYS A 133 -1.47 -19.86 26.57
N HIS A 134 -2.53 -19.35 27.20
CA HIS A 134 -3.03 -17.99 27.02
C HIS A 134 -2.54 -17.00 28.08
N ILE A 135 -1.76 -17.45 29.06
CA ILE A 135 -1.33 -16.64 30.21
C ILE A 135 0.10 -16.13 30.03
N ILE A 136 0.34 -14.89 30.42
CA ILE A 136 1.68 -14.31 30.60
C ILE A 136 1.75 -13.70 32.00
N LEU A 137 2.93 -13.70 32.60
CA LEU A 137 3.15 -13.08 33.90
C LEU A 137 3.67 -11.66 33.76
N GLU A 138 3.20 -10.78 34.63
CA GLU A 138 3.66 -9.40 34.76
C GLU A 138 3.69 -8.98 36.24
N THR A 139 4.33 -7.87 36.55
CA THR A 139 4.29 -7.32 37.91
C THR A 139 3.49 -6.03 38.01
N ASP A 140 3.43 -5.22 36.94
CA ASP A 140 2.95 -3.84 37.00
C ASP A 140 3.71 -2.99 38.04
N SER A 141 5.01 -3.24 38.19
CA SER A 141 5.86 -2.48 39.10
C SER A 141 5.94 -1.01 38.66
N PRO A 142 5.81 -0.04 39.59
CA PRO A 142 5.95 -0.16 41.03
C PRO A 142 4.65 -0.44 41.82
N TYR A 143 3.54 -0.68 41.13
CA TYR A 143 2.20 -0.83 41.71
C TYR A 143 1.81 -2.31 41.92
N LEU A 144 0.67 -2.53 42.57
CA LEU A 144 0.05 -3.86 42.75
C LEU A 144 0.99 -4.97 43.27
N PRO A 145 1.73 -4.76 44.37
CA PRO A 145 2.60 -5.81 44.94
C PRO A 145 1.79 -7.07 45.29
N PRO A 146 2.28 -8.27 44.97
CA PRO A 146 1.63 -9.52 45.40
C PRO A 146 1.76 -9.72 46.91
N VAL A 147 0.94 -10.60 47.48
CA VAL A 147 1.16 -11.16 48.82
C VAL A 147 2.48 -11.95 48.80
N PRO A 148 3.38 -11.77 49.80
CA PRO A 148 3.21 -11.11 51.10
C PRO A 148 3.57 -9.61 51.15
N TYR A 149 3.89 -8.97 50.03
CA TYR A 149 4.41 -7.59 49.98
C TYR A 149 3.32 -6.51 49.83
N ARG A 150 2.07 -6.82 50.14
CA ARG A 150 0.97 -5.85 50.16
C ARG A 150 1.34 -4.60 50.97
N GLY A 151 1.10 -3.42 50.38
CA GLY A 151 1.41 -2.12 50.99
C GLY A 151 2.87 -1.67 50.85
N LYS A 152 3.72 -2.46 50.17
CA LYS A 152 5.09 -2.06 49.80
C LYS A 152 5.16 -1.70 48.31
N ARG A 153 6.25 -1.06 47.90
CA ARG A 153 6.55 -0.86 46.48
C ARG A 153 6.75 -2.23 45.81
N ASN A 154 6.12 -2.44 44.66
CA ASN A 154 6.32 -3.66 43.88
C ASN A 154 7.63 -3.61 43.08
N GLU A 155 8.17 -4.78 42.76
CA GLU A 155 9.37 -4.94 41.96
C GLU A 155 9.31 -6.22 41.11
N SER A 156 10.09 -6.26 40.02
CA SER A 156 10.10 -7.40 39.09
C SER A 156 10.47 -8.73 39.76
N ALA A 157 11.25 -8.71 40.85
CA ALA A 157 11.58 -9.91 41.60
C ALA A 157 10.36 -10.60 42.23
N TYR A 158 9.27 -9.86 42.48
CA TYR A 158 8.04 -10.40 43.08
C TYR A 158 7.19 -11.22 42.09
N LEU A 159 7.59 -11.29 40.81
CA LEU A 159 6.98 -12.17 39.81
C LEU A 159 6.95 -13.64 40.28
N LEU A 160 7.94 -14.05 41.10
CA LEU A 160 7.99 -15.38 41.69
C LEU A 160 6.72 -15.73 42.48
N HIS A 161 6.20 -14.81 43.29
CA HIS A 161 5.00 -15.04 44.09
C HIS A 161 3.72 -15.15 43.25
N ILE A 162 3.72 -14.50 42.10
CA ILE A 162 2.64 -14.59 41.13
C ILE A 162 2.66 -15.99 40.49
N ALA A 163 3.85 -16.47 40.10
CA ALA A 163 4.03 -17.82 39.56
C ALA A 163 3.73 -18.93 40.58
N GLU A 164 4.12 -18.74 41.85
CA GLU A 164 3.75 -19.62 42.96
C GLU A 164 2.23 -19.69 43.12
N LYS A 165 1.53 -18.56 43.03
CA LYS A 165 0.07 -18.57 43.10
C LYS A 165 -0.58 -19.32 41.94
N LEU A 166 -0.02 -19.23 40.73
CA LEU A 166 -0.49 -20.03 39.59
C LEU A 166 -0.25 -21.54 39.79
N THR A 167 0.82 -21.93 40.48
CA THR A 167 1.08 -23.34 40.85
C THR A 167 -0.09 -23.90 41.66
N GLU A 168 -0.64 -23.12 42.61
CA GLU A 168 -1.82 -23.50 43.40
C GLU A 168 -3.08 -23.62 42.54
N ILE A 169 -3.29 -22.71 41.59
CA ILE A 169 -4.50 -22.64 40.76
C ILE A 169 -4.54 -23.79 39.74
N TYR A 170 -3.43 -24.02 39.04
CA TYR A 170 -3.35 -25.00 37.95
C TYR A 170 -2.92 -26.40 38.42
N GLY A 171 -2.45 -26.55 39.67
CA GLY A 171 -1.97 -27.83 40.18
C GLY A 171 -0.70 -28.34 39.48
N MET A 172 0.11 -27.43 38.93
CA MET A 172 1.31 -27.75 38.13
C MET A 172 2.58 -27.28 38.86
N PRO A 173 3.73 -27.95 38.68
CA PRO A 173 5.00 -27.50 39.25
C PRO A 173 5.37 -26.08 38.79
N LEU A 174 5.98 -25.29 39.68
CA LEU A 174 6.44 -23.92 39.40
C LEU A 174 7.29 -23.83 38.12
N LYS A 175 8.13 -24.83 37.87
CA LYS A 175 8.95 -24.90 36.66
C LYS A 175 8.11 -24.98 35.39
N GLU A 176 7.02 -25.74 35.40
CA GLU A 176 6.14 -25.88 34.23
C GLU A 176 5.34 -24.59 33.99
N ILE A 177 4.85 -23.94 35.05
CA ILE A 177 4.25 -22.61 34.96
C ILE A 177 5.22 -21.60 34.35
N ALA A 178 6.46 -21.57 34.85
CA ALA A 178 7.49 -20.66 34.37
C ALA A 178 7.86 -20.93 32.91
N ASP A 179 8.06 -22.21 32.55
CA ASP A 179 8.40 -22.62 31.18
C ASP A 179 7.27 -22.25 30.20
N ALA A 180 6.01 -22.55 30.55
CA ALA A 180 4.84 -22.26 29.72
C ALA A 180 4.60 -20.74 29.53
N THR A 181 4.56 -19.98 30.62
CA THR A 181 4.34 -18.52 30.55
C THR A 181 5.50 -17.79 29.86
N THR A 182 6.73 -18.26 30.04
CA THR A 182 7.91 -17.75 29.31
C THR A 182 7.82 -18.08 27.82
N LEU A 183 7.37 -19.29 27.46
CA LEU A 183 7.17 -19.68 26.07
C LEU A 183 6.10 -18.79 25.43
N ASN A 184 4.97 -18.57 26.09
CA ASN A 184 3.90 -17.70 25.62
C ASN A 184 4.39 -16.27 25.35
N ALA A 185 5.18 -15.70 26.26
CA ALA A 185 5.79 -14.38 26.09
C ALA A 185 6.74 -14.33 24.88
N LYS A 186 7.57 -15.39 24.70
CA LYS A 186 8.52 -15.50 23.59
C LYS A 186 7.81 -15.69 22.25
N GLU A 187 6.75 -16.49 22.20
CA GLU A 187 5.95 -16.70 21.00
C GLU A 187 5.27 -15.41 20.56
N LEU A 188 4.66 -14.67 21.49
CA LEU A 188 4.09 -13.35 21.19
C LEU A 188 5.13 -12.43 20.55
N LYS A 189 6.35 -12.40 21.10
CA LYS A 189 7.47 -11.61 20.55
C LYS A 189 7.96 -12.10 19.19
N LYS A 190 8.04 -13.42 18.98
CA LYS A 190 8.51 -14.02 17.71
C LYS A 190 7.51 -13.81 16.58
N ILE A 191 6.23 -14.03 16.82
CA ILE A 191 5.16 -13.79 15.85
C ILE A 191 5.21 -12.33 15.40
N LEU A 192 5.41 -11.41 16.35
CA LEU A 192 5.54 -9.99 16.04
C LEU A 192 6.76 -9.70 15.16
N ALA A 193 7.94 -10.20 15.54
CA ALA A 193 9.16 -9.98 14.76
C ALA A 193 9.05 -10.53 13.33
N HIS A 194 8.39 -11.67 13.15
CA HIS A 194 8.16 -12.27 11.83
C HIS A 194 7.18 -11.46 10.97
N LYS A 195 6.07 -10.97 11.56
CA LYS A 195 5.11 -10.11 10.86
C LYS A 195 5.75 -8.80 10.39
N LEU A 196 6.50 -8.13 11.27
CA LEU A 196 7.20 -6.88 10.95
C LEU A 196 8.20 -7.09 9.80
N LYS A 197 9.01 -8.16 9.86
CA LYS A 197 9.97 -8.48 8.80
C LYS A 197 9.29 -8.76 7.46
N THR A 198 8.17 -9.47 7.47
CA THR A 198 7.41 -9.78 6.25
C THR A 198 6.88 -8.50 5.60
N LYS A 199 6.37 -7.56 6.41
CA LYS A 199 5.86 -6.29 5.91
C LYS A 199 6.97 -5.36 5.39
N GLU A 200 8.13 -5.37 6.02
CA GLU A 200 9.30 -4.62 5.57
C GLU A 200 9.75 -5.07 4.17
N ILE A 201 9.76 -6.38 3.93
CA ILE A 201 10.05 -6.95 2.61
C ILE A 201 9.01 -6.51 1.57
N GLU A 202 7.72 -6.56 1.93
CA GLU A 202 6.63 -6.12 1.04
C GLU A 202 6.77 -4.63 0.67
N LEU A 203 7.06 -3.77 1.65
CA LEU A 203 7.26 -2.34 1.43
C LEU A 203 8.48 -2.05 0.55
N GLN A 204 9.56 -2.80 0.75
CA GLN A 204 10.76 -2.70 -0.07
C GLN A 204 10.47 -3.07 -1.52
N MET A 205 9.74 -4.16 -1.75
CA MET A 205 9.32 -4.59 -3.08
C MET A 205 8.43 -3.54 -3.76
N GLN A 206 7.50 -2.92 -3.03
CA GLN A 206 6.67 -1.83 -3.56
C GLN A 206 7.51 -0.61 -3.99
N LYS A 207 8.52 -0.23 -3.19
CA LYS A 207 9.43 0.87 -3.53
C LYS A 207 10.26 0.57 -4.77
N GLU A 208 10.77 -0.66 -4.91
CA GLU A 208 11.53 -1.06 -6.08
C GLU A 208 10.69 -0.97 -7.35
N VAL A 209 9.45 -1.50 -7.33
CA VAL A 209 8.53 -1.37 -8.46
C VAL A 209 8.26 0.10 -8.81
N LEU A 210 8.01 0.95 -7.81
CA LEU A 210 7.77 2.38 -8.03
C LEU A 210 8.99 3.07 -8.66
N ASN A 211 10.19 2.79 -8.15
CA ASN A 211 11.42 3.36 -8.69
C ASN A 211 11.65 2.93 -10.14
N THR A 212 11.44 1.66 -10.47
CA THR A 212 11.54 1.17 -11.85
C THR A 212 10.55 1.88 -12.77
N VAL A 213 9.32 2.13 -12.31
CA VAL A 213 8.33 2.90 -13.08
C VAL A 213 8.80 4.34 -13.31
N ILE A 214 9.32 5.01 -12.28
CA ILE A 214 9.85 6.38 -12.38
C ILE A 214 11.02 6.44 -13.36
N GLU A 215 11.99 5.53 -13.23
CA GLU A 215 13.16 5.44 -14.11
C GLU A 215 12.72 5.23 -15.57
N THR A 216 11.77 4.32 -15.81
CA THR A 216 11.21 4.08 -17.14
C THR A 216 10.54 5.34 -17.70
N GLN A 217 9.80 6.08 -16.89
CA GLN A 217 9.17 7.34 -17.30
C GLN A 217 10.18 8.45 -17.59
N GLU A 218 11.26 8.55 -16.80
CA GLU A 218 12.33 9.52 -17.02
C GLU A 218 13.11 9.23 -18.31
N GLU A 219 13.43 7.97 -18.57
CA GLU A 219 14.10 7.56 -19.81
C GLU A 219 13.25 7.90 -21.03
N GLU A 220 11.94 7.64 -20.95
CA GLU A 220 11.01 7.97 -22.00
C GLU A 220 10.91 9.48 -22.22
N ARG A 221 10.83 10.27 -21.15
CA ARG A 221 10.88 11.74 -21.23
C ARG A 221 12.18 12.23 -21.87
N ARG A 222 13.33 11.63 -21.54
CA ARG A 222 14.63 11.96 -22.15
C ARG A 222 14.68 11.55 -23.62
N ARG A 223 14.04 10.46 -24.02
CA ARG A 223 13.90 10.05 -25.43
C ARG A 223 13.09 11.07 -26.20
N ILE A 224 11.90 11.42 -25.70
CA ILE A 224 11.04 12.44 -26.31
C ILE A 224 11.75 13.79 -26.44
N SER A 225 12.47 14.22 -25.40
CA SER A 225 13.24 15.47 -25.44
C SER A 225 14.33 15.45 -26.50
N ARG A 226 14.97 14.29 -26.74
CA ARG A 226 15.95 14.12 -27.83
C ARG A 226 15.27 14.14 -29.19
N ASP A 227 14.18 13.41 -29.38
CA ASP A 227 13.43 13.40 -30.64
C ASP A 227 12.93 14.81 -31.01
N LEU A 228 12.43 15.58 -30.03
CA LEU A 228 12.08 16.99 -30.19
C LEU A 228 13.29 17.85 -30.56
N HIS A 229 14.38 17.73 -29.81
CA HIS A 229 15.57 18.55 -30.02
C HIS A 229 16.21 18.28 -31.40
N ASP A 230 16.37 17.03 -31.80
CA ASP A 230 17.15 16.68 -32.98
C ASP A 230 16.35 16.83 -34.28
N ASP A 231 15.07 16.44 -34.32
CA ASP A 231 14.28 16.50 -35.56
C ASP A 231 13.65 17.88 -35.80
N ILE A 232 13.17 18.58 -34.76
CA ILE A 232 12.54 19.89 -34.94
C ILE A 232 13.60 21.00 -35.06
N SER A 233 14.62 21.01 -34.19
CA SER A 233 15.60 22.12 -34.19
C SER A 233 16.45 22.12 -35.46
N SER A 234 16.80 20.95 -36.00
CA SER A 234 17.57 20.86 -37.24
C SER A 234 16.79 21.44 -38.44
N LYS A 235 15.50 21.14 -38.55
CA LYS A 235 14.62 21.65 -39.61
C LYS A 235 14.32 23.15 -39.44
N LEU A 236 14.08 23.62 -38.21
CA LEU A 236 13.90 25.06 -37.94
C LEU A 236 15.16 25.88 -38.24
N ASN A 237 16.35 25.30 -38.04
CA ASN A 237 17.60 25.93 -38.43
C ASN A 237 17.71 26.08 -39.96
N ALA A 238 17.26 25.08 -40.74
CA ALA A 238 17.22 25.19 -42.20
C ALA A 238 16.29 26.34 -42.65
N VAL A 239 15.11 26.46 -42.04
CA VAL A 239 14.18 27.59 -42.28
C VAL A 239 14.84 28.92 -41.92
N SER A 240 15.47 29.02 -40.76
CA SER A 240 16.14 30.23 -40.29
C SER A 240 17.30 30.65 -41.21
N MET A 241 18.08 29.70 -41.71
CA MET A 241 19.18 29.95 -42.64
C MET A 241 18.65 30.47 -43.99
N ASN A 242 17.60 29.86 -44.52
CA ASN A 242 16.96 30.29 -45.77
C ASN A 242 16.32 31.70 -45.64
N LEU A 243 15.71 32.02 -44.49
CA LEU A 243 15.20 33.38 -44.18
C LEU A 243 16.32 34.42 -44.19
N HIS A 244 17.48 34.11 -43.61
CA HIS A 244 18.65 35.00 -43.63
C HIS A 244 19.18 35.24 -45.06
N LEU A 245 19.10 34.24 -45.93
CA LEU A 245 19.50 34.37 -47.33
C LEU A 245 18.52 35.26 -48.11
N LEU A 246 17.20 35.10 -47.91
CA LEU A 246 16.18 35.97 -48.52
C LEU A 246 16.36 37.45 -48.16
N LYS A 247 16.88 37.76 -46.96
CA LYS A 247 17.13 39.14 -46.51
C LYS A 247 18.29 39.83 -47.25
N ARG A 248 19.08 39.11 -48.07
CA ARG A 248 20.17 39.69 -48.86
C ARG A 248 19.65 40.33 -50.16
N SER A 249 20.05 41.57 -50.41
CA SER A 249 19.46 42.47 -51.42
C SER A 249 19.71 42.14 -52.91
N ASN A 250 20.31 40.99 -53.25
CA ASN A 250 20.81 40.69 -54.60
C ASN A 250 20.29 39.37 -55.21
N LEU A 251 19.17 38.83 -54.71
CA LEU A 251 18.57 37.61 -55.26
C LEU A 251 17.64 37.91 -56.44
N SER A 252 17.79 37.13 -57.52
CA SER A 252 16.84 37.08 -58.64
C SER A 252 15.46 36.63 -58.18
N GLU A 253 14.42 36.97 -58.94
CA GLU A 253 13.04 36.63 -58.61
C GLU A 253 12.82 35.11 -58.54
N ALA A 254 13.40 34.36 -59.49
CA ALA A 254 13.38 32.89 -59.50
C ALA A 254 14.04 32.26 -58.26
N ASN A 255 15.18 32.81 -57.79
CA ASN A 255 15.86 32.29 -56.60
C ASN A 255 15.10 32.62 -55.30
N ARG A 256 14.30 33.69 -55.27
CA ARG A 256 13.42 33.98 -54.13
C ARG A 256 12.26 33.00 -54.04
N GLU A 257 11.68 32.67 -55.19
CA GLU A 257 10.58 31.71 -55.28
C GLU A 257 11.04 30.32 -54.84
N GLU A 258 12.19 29.85 -55.33
CA GLU A 258 12.80 28.58 -54.90
C GLU A 258 13.14 28.54 -53.39
N LEU A 259 13.66 29.64 -52.83
CA LEU A 259 13.93 29.73 -51.39
C LEU A 259 12.64 29.72 -50.55
N ALA A 260 11.57 30.35 -51.04
CA ALA A 260 10.26 30.36 -50.39
C ALA A 260 9.63 28.96 -50.40
N ASP A 261 9.69 28.24 -51.52
CA ASP A 261 9.18 26.87 -51.64
C ASP A 261 9.92 25.91 -50.71
N ASN A 262 11.26 25.98 -50.66
CA ASN A 262 12.07 25.18 -49.74
C ASN A 262 11.74 25.46 -48.26
N MET A 263 11.37 26.70 -47.92
CA MET A 263 10.95 27.06 -46.56
C MET A 263 9.56 26.53 -46.23
N LEU A 264 8.62 26.58 -47.18
CA LEU A 264 7.29 26.00 -47.02
C LEU A 264 7.37 24.48 -46.82
N GLU A 265 8.18 23.78 -47.62
CA GLU A 265 8.38 22.33 -47.50
C GLU A 265 9.01 21.96 -46.14
N ALA A 266 10.02 22.72 -45.69
CA ALA A 266 10.63 22.52 -44.38
C ALA A 266 9.64 22.78 -43.22
N CYS A 267 8.77 23.78 -43.34
CA CYS A 267 7.72 24.04 -42.35
C CYS A 267 6.67 22.92 -42.30
N ASP A 268 6.25 22.39 -43.46
CA ASP A 268 5.32 21.26 -43.53
C ASP A 268 5.92 19.99 -42.90
N LEU A 269 7.21 19.74 -43.13
CA LEU A 269 7.94 18.64 -42.48
C LEU A 269 8.01 18.83 -40.96
N VAL A 270 8.27 20.04 -40.45
CA VAL A 270 8.25 20.34 -39.00
C VAL A 270 6.86 20.12 -38.41
N MET A 271 5.81 20.59 -39.08
CA MET A 271 4.44 20.39 -38.62
C MET A 271 4.07 18.90 -38.55
N LYS A 272 4.51 18.11 -39.53
CA LYS A 272 4.29 16.66 -39.55
C LYS A 272 5.03 15.97 -38.39
N SER A 273 6.29 16.29 -38.17
CA SER A 273 7.07 15.77 -37.03
C SER A 273 6.48 16.17 -35.68
N ALA A 274 6.06 17.42 -35.50
CA ALA A 274 5.43 17.88 -34.27
C ALA A 274 4.11 17.16 -33.98
N ARG A 275 3.28 16.90 -35.00
CA ARG A 275 2.06 16.08 -34.87
C ARG A 275 2.38 14.64 -34.49
N GLN A 276 3.39 14.04 -35.11
CA GLN A 276 3.82 12.67 -34.79
C GLN A 276 4.29 12.55 -33.32
N ILE A 277 5.06 13.52 -32.83
CA ILE A 277 5.55 13.55 -31.44
C ILE A 277 4.39 13.77 -30.46
N ALA A 278 3.46 14.68 -30.78
CA ALA A 278 2.26 14.90 -29.97
C ALA A 278 1.39 13.62 -29.88
N HIS A 279 1.22 12.91 -30.99
CA HIS A 279 0.50 11.64 -31.06
C HIS A 279 1.17 10.55 -30.19
N ASN A 280 2.50 10.50 -30.17
CA ASN A 280 3.26 9.56 -29.34
C ASN A 280 3.23 9.90 -27.84
N LEU A 281 3.12 11.18 -27.49
CA LEU A 281 3.09 11.69 -26.12
C LEU A 281 1.73 11.59 -25.45
N THR A 282 0.68 11.76 -26.23
CA THR A 282 -0.69 11.74 -25.75
C THR A 282 -1.55 11.27 -26.91
N PRO A 283 -2.20 10.08 -26.81
CA PRO A 283 -3.29 9.76 -27.72
C PRO A 283 -4.47 10.67 -27.32
N SER A 284 -4.37 11.95 -27.62
CA SER A 284 -5.45 12.95 -27.50
C SER A 284 -6.64 12.62 -28.41
N THR A 285 -6.45 11.64 -29.29
CA THR A 285 -7.47 10.91 -30.04
C THR A 285 -8.33 9.99 -29.17
N LEU A 286 -7.78 9.34 -28.13
CA LEU A 286 -8.56 8.39 -27.33
C LEU A 286 -9.74 9.03 -26.59
N GLU A 287 -9.55 10.26 -26.08
CA GLU A 287 -10.58 11.01 -25.35
C GLU A 287 -11.72 11.51 -26.26
N ASN A 288 -11.46 11.72 -27.55
CA ASN A 288 -12.40 12.37 -28.47
C ASN A 288 -13.07 11.42 -29.48
N ILE A 289 -12.38 10.35 -29.91
CA ILE A 289 -12.85 9.43 -30.96
C ILE A 289 -12.90 7.96 -30.52
N GLY A 290 -12.42 7.63 -29.32
CA GLY A 290 -12.53 6.30 -28.73
C GLY A 290 -11.47 5.30 -29.22
N LEU A 291 -11.20 4.28 -28.38
CA LEU A 291 -10.13 3.29 -28.56
C LEU A 291 -10.16 2.57 -29.92
N HIS A 292 -11.34 2.20 -30.44
CA HIS A 292 -11.45 1.52 -31.73
C HIS A 292 -10.89 2.36 -32.88
N SER A 293 -11.31 3.63 -32.96
CA SER A 293 -10.87 4.55 -34.00
C SER A 293 -9.39 4.89 -33.85
N SER A 294 -8.89 5.05 -32.63
CA SER A 294 -7.46 5.26 -32.37
C SER A 294 -6.60 4.08 -32.83
N ILE A 295 -7.02 2.82 -32.58
CA ILE A 295 -6.28 1.64 -33.07
C ILE A 295 -6.30 1.57 -34.60
N GLN A 296 -7.43 1.89 -35.22
CA GLN A 296 -7.57 1.89 -36.68
C GLN A 296 -6.65 2.93 -37.34
N GLU A 297 -6.58 4.13 -36.76
CA GLU A 297 -5.68 5.21 -37.20
C GLU A 297 -4.21 4.81 -37.03
N LEU A 298 -3.83 4.28 -35.85
CA LEU A 298 -2.49 3.77 -35.58
C LEU A 298 -2.07 2.71 -36.62
N CYS A 299 -2.94 1.74 -36.92
CA CYS A 299 -2.63 0.70 -37.91
C CYS A 299 -2.44 1.28 -39.32
N LYS A 300 -3.20 2.32 -39.68
CA LYS A 300 -3.09 3.00 -40.98
C LYS A 300 -1.81 3.82 -41.09
N GLU A 301 -1.45 4.56 -40.05
CA GLU A 301 -0.21 5.36 -40.02
C GLU A 301 1.04 4.49 -40.08
N MET A 302 1.04 3.39 -39.34
CA MET A 302 2.17 2.47 -39.27
C MET A 302 2.29 1.55 -40.49
N SER A 303 1.23 1.43 -41.31
CA SER A 303 1.24 0.74 -42.62
C SER A 303 1.91 1.58 -43.71
N SER A 304 3.17 1.98 -43.49
CA SER A 304 3.95 2.74 -44.46
C SER A 304 5.04 1.87 -45.10
N GLY A 305 5.19 1.96 -46.43
CA GLY A 305 6.18 1.18 -47.18
C GLY A 305 5.79 -0.31 -47.33
N PRO A 306 6.69 -1.27 -47.00
CA PRO A 306 6.47 -2.71 -47.24
C PRO A 306 5.66 -3.42 -46.13
N VAL A 307 5.34 -2.74 -45.03
CA VAL A 307 4.64 -3.33 -43.88
C VAL A 307 3.13 -3.17 -44.04
N ARG A 308 2.39 -4.28 -43.91
CA ARG A 308 0.92 -4.32 -44.00
C ARG A 308 0.32 -4.71 -42.66
N ILE A 309 -0.48 -3.82 -42.07
CA ILE A 309 -1.18 -4.06 -40.80
C ILE A 309 -2.68 -4.17 -41.06
N GLN A 310 -3.29 -5.27 -40.63
CA GLN A 310 -4.73 -5.50 -40.72
C GLN A 310 -5.35 -5.46 -39.32
N TYR A 311 -6.45 -4.72 -39.18
CA TYR A 311 -7.20 -4.59 -37.94
C TYR A 311 -8.67 -4.92 -38.18
N GLU A 312 -9.18 -5.92 -37.46
CA GLU A 312 -10.57 -6.38 -37.56
C GLU A 312 -11.27 -6.32 -36.20
N ASN A 313 -12.30 -5.49 -36.12
CA ASN A 313 -13.20 -5.40 -34.96
C ASN A 313 -14.66 -5.32 -35.42
N PRO A 314 -15.38 -6.45 -35.47
CA PRO A 314 -16.77 -6.48 -35.93
C PRO A 314 -17.76 -5.67 -35.07
N LYS A 315 -17.43 -5.43 -33.79
CA LYS A 315 -18.29 -4.71 -32.84
C LYS A 315 -17.94 -3.21 -32.71
N GLY A 316 -16.88 -2.75 -33.38
CA GLY A 316 -16.43 -1.36 -33.29
C GLY A 316 -16.15 -0.92 -31.85
N GLN A 317 -16.47 0.35 -31.53
CA GLN A 317 -16.22 0.91 -30.20
C GLN A 317 -16.94 0.16 -29.08
N SER A 318 -18.14 -0.38 -29.34
CA SER A 318 -18.95 -1.10 -28.33
C SER A 318 -18.27 -2.35 -27.77
N TYR A 319 -17.24 -2.86 -28.45
CA TYR A 319 -16.42 -3.94 -27.92
C TYR A 319 -15.72 -3.54 -26.62
N PHE A 320 -15.36 -2.27 -26.45
CA PHE A 320 -14.51 -1.78 -25.37
C PHE A 320 -15.28 -1.09 -24.23
N ASP A 321 -16.61 -1.14 -24.25
CA ASP A 321 -17.48 -0.47 -23.25
C ASP A 321 -17.29 -1.03 -21.83
N PHE A 322 -16.73 -2.23 -21.71
CA PHE A 322 -16.40 -2.85 -20.41
C PHE A 322 -15.14 -2.28 -19.76
N LEU A 323 -14.37 -1.45 -20.48
CA LEU A 323 -13.12 -0.86 -20.00
C LEU A 323 -13.31 0.62 -19.65
N ASN A 324 -12.63 1.08 -18.62
CA ASN A 324 -12.55 2.50 -18.27
C ASN A 324 -11.49 3.23 -19.12
N LEU A 325 -11.45 4.57 -19.05
CA LEU A 325 -10.53 5.40 -19.85
C LEU A 325 -9.05 5.06 -19.61
N GLU A 326 -8.67 4.80 -18.36
CA GLU A 326 -7.30 4.40 -18.01
C GLU A 326 -6.92 3.07 -18.67
N GLN A 327 -7.82 2.08 -18.63
CA GLN A 327 -7.66 0.79 -19.29
C GLN A 327 -7.64 0.92 -20.82
N HIS A 328 -8.39 1.86 -21.40
CA HIS A 328 -8.28 2.15 -22.83
C HIS A 328 -6.87 2.65 -23.20
N ILE A 329 -6.31 3.56 -22.40
CA ILE A 329 -4.94 4.08 -22.60
C ILE A 329 -3.91 2.95 -22.48
N HIS A 330 -4.03 2.09 -21.46
CA HIS A 330 -3.13 0.96 -21.29
C HIS A 330 -3.18 -0.01 -22.47
N LEU A 331 -4.39 -0.40 -22.92
CA LEU A 331 -4.56 -1.32 -24.03
C LEU A 331 -4.02 -0.73 -25.34
N PHE A 332 -4.25 0.57 -25.58
CA PHE A 332 -3.68 1.26 -26.73
C PHE A 332 -2.15 1.25 -26.72
N ARG A 333 -1.52 1.54 -25.57
CA ARG A 333 -0.05 1.51 -25.43
C ARG A 333 0.52 0.11 -25.65
N ILE A 334 -0.15 -0.93 -25.16
CA ILE A 334 0.26 -2.33 -25.39
C ILE A 334 0.26 -2.63 -26.90
N ILE A 335 -0.80 -2.26 -27.61
CA ILE A 335 -0.91 -2.49 -29.06
C ILE A 335 0.17 -1.71 -29.82
N GLN A 336 0.38 -0.44 -29.46
CA GLN A 336 1.40 0.41 -30.06
C GLN A 336 2.80 -0.19 -29.89
N GLU A 337 3.12 -0.67 -28.70
CA GLU A 337 4.41 -1.28 -28.39
C GLU A 337 4.60 -2.63 -29.11
N LEU A 338 3.56 -3.46 -29.20
CA LEU A 338 3.60 -4.73 -29.96
C LEU A 338 3.88 -4.49 -31.44
N ILE A 339 3.18 -3.53 -32.06
CA ILE A 339 3.40 -3.15 -33.47
C ILE A 339 4.82 -2.63 -33.66
N ASN A 340 5.28 -1.73 -32.79
CA ASN A 340 6.61 -1.14 -32.88
C ASN A 340 7.71 -2.21 -32.73
N ASN A 341 7.54 -3.14 -31.78
CA ASN A 341 8.45 -4.26 -31.60
C ASN A 341 8.49 -5.18 -32.81
N SER A 342 7.33 -5.47 -33.39
CA SER A 342 7.24 -6.32 -34.58
C SER A 342 7.94 -5.68 -35.78
N ILE A 343 7.80 -4.37 -35.98
CA ILE A 343 8.42 -3.64 -37.10
C ILE A 343 9.92 -3.42 -36.87
N ARG A 344 10.31 -2.80 -35.75
CA ARG A 344 11.70 -2.39 -35.50
C ARG A 344 12.62 -3.56 -35.15
N HIS A 345 12.16 -4.45 -34.29
CA HIS A 345 12.97 -5.55 -33.75
C HIS A 345 12.69 -6.86 -34.49
N GLY A 346 11.43 -7.15 -34.79
CA GLY A 346 11.00 -8.35 -35.53
C GLY A 346 11.17 -8.27 -37.04
N LYS A 347 11.32 -7.06 -37.63
CA LYS A 347 11.32 -6.83 -39.09
C LYS A 347 10.11 -7.47 -39.80
N ALA A 348 8.96 -7.54 -39.11
CA ALA A 348 7.72 -8.08 -39.65
C ALA A 348 7.23 -7.24 -40.85
N MET A 349 6.73 -7.92 -41.87
CA MET A 349 6.11 -7.32 -43.05
C MET A 349 4.58 -7.43 -43.01
N GLU A 350 4.03 -8.36 -42.24
CA GLU A 350 2.59 -8.55 -42.07
C GLU A 350 2.24 -8.68 -40.59
N ILE A 351 1.27 -7.88 -40.15
CA ILE A 351 0.75 -7.87 -38.78
C ILE A 351 -0.78 -7.91 -38.85
N THR A 352 -1.40 -8.77 -38.05
CA THR A 352 -2.86 -8.91 -37.95
C THR A 352 -3.33 -8.76 -36.51
N LEU A 353 -4.30 -7.88 -36.30
CA LEU A 353 -5.04 -7.73 -35.04
C LEU A 353 -6.50 -8.05 -35.25
N SER A 354 -7.00 -9.08 -34.56
CA SER A 354 -8.41 -9.49 -34.65
C SER A 354 -9.04 -9.58 -33.27
N LEU A 355 -10.22 -9.00 -33.11
CA LEU A 355 -11.03 -9.10 -31.90
C LEU A 355 -12.13 -10.13 -32.10
N MET A 356 -12.11 -11.21 -31.31
CA MET A 356 -13.10 -12.28 -31.41
C MET A 356 -14.30 -12.02 -30.50
N SER A 357 -15.51 -12.22 -31.01
CA SER A 357 -16.73 -12.18 -30.22
C SER A 357 -17.05 -13.57 -29.66
N GLY A 358 -16.72 -13.83 -28.39
CA GLY A 358 -17.08 -15.03 -27.63
C GLY A 358 -17.62 -14.71 -26.22
N GLN A 359 -17.74 -15.70 -25.34
CA GLN A 359 -18.11 -15.50 -23.91
C GLN A 359 -17.03 -14.73 -23.11
N GLN A 360 -15.83 -14.58 -23.67
CA GLN A 360 -14.72 -13.81 -23.10
C GLN A 360 -14.21 -12.80 -24.13
N HIS A 361 -13.79 -11.61 -23.66
CA HIS A 361 -13.14 -10.61 -24.50
C HIS A 361 -11.71 -11.07 -24.83
N LYS A 362 -11.43 -11.38 -26.10
CA LYS A 362 -10.11 -11.83 -26.57
C LYS A 362 -9.65 -11.01 -27.79
N MET A 363 -8.45 -10.46 -27.70
CA MET A 363 -7.73 -9.84 -28.82
C MET A 363 -6.59 -10.78 -29.23
N ILE A 364 -6.48 -11.06 -30.53
CA ILE A 364 -5.41 -11.88 -31.11
C ILE A 364 -4.51 -10.95 -31.91
N TYR A 365 -3.22 -11.00 -31.59
CA TYR A 365 -2.15 -10.32 -32.31
C TYR A 365 -1.28 -11.37 -32.99
N THR A 366 -0.95 -11.18 -34.26
CA THR A 366 -0.09 -12.10 -35.02
C THR A 366 0.82 -11.29 -35.95
N ASP A 367 2.11 -11.61 -35.96
CA ASP A 367 3.09 -11.02 -36.87
C ASP A 367 3.95 -12.11 -37.54
N ASN A 368 4.61 -11.76 -38.66
CA ASN A 368 5.52 -12.65 -39.39
C ASN A 368 7.01 -12.30 -39.20
N GLY A 369 7.36 -11.61 -38.12
CA GLY A 369 8.73 -11.20 -37.82
C GLY A 369 9.63 -12.34 -37.35
N SER A 370 10.93 -12.06 -37.19
CA SER A 370 11.94 -13.01 -36.72
C SER A 370 12.03 -13.12 -35.18
N GLY A 371 10.89 -13.04 -34.50
CA GLY A 371 10.78 -13.09 -33.04
C GLY A 371 10.78 -14.51 -32.45
N ILE A 372 10.74 -14.60 -31.11
CA ILE A 372 10.57 -15.87 -30.39
C ILE A 372 9.06 -16.20 -30.36
N LEU A 373 8.69 -17.43 -30.73
CA LEU A 373 7.31 -17.92 -30.61
C LEU A 373 6.91 -17.99 -29.12
N LEU A 374 6.04 -17.09 -28.67
CA LEU A 374 5.38 -17.21 -27.36
C LEU A 374 4.20 -18.18 -27.51
N LEU A 375 4.46 -19.47 -27.30
CA LEU A 375 3.39 -20.47 -27.12
C LEU A 375 2.82 -20.29 -25.71
N TYR A 376 1.61 -19.73 -25.60
CA TYR A 376 0.75 -19.81 -24.42
C TYR A 376 -0.54 -20.56 -24.75
#